data_AF-A0A953AKZ6-F1
#
_entry.id   AF-A0A953AKZ6-F1
#
_cell.length_a   1.000
_cell.length_b   1.000
_cell.length_c   1.000
_cell.angle_alpha   90.00
_cell.angle_beta   90.00
_cell.angle_gamma   90.00
#
_symmetry.space_group_name_H-M   'P 1'
#
loop_
_entity.id
_entity.type
_entity.pdbx_description
1 polymer ?
#
loop_
_entity_poly.entity_id
_entity_poly.type
_entity_poly.pdbx_seq_one_letter_code
_entity_poly.pdbx_strand_id
1 'polypeptide(L)'
;EARPERPESDAAEPAADEAEPEPSAPPAEAEPAREREPEAVPAAVAAREADAPAEPAAEAEPPADVVALEVAPAPRRWNVWDLERLARERSGVDPARDEERTFLLLYLREFADASGLLPVDFDGLVRESFGDLVGAV
;
A
#
# COMPACT_ATOMS: atom_id res chain seq x y z
N GLU A 1 66.76 -13.36 23.24
CA GLU A 1 65.37 -13.46 22.74
C GLU A 1 65.31 -12.91 21.32
N ALA A 2 64.89 -13.74 20.37
CA ALA A 2 64.44 -13.28 19.05
C ALA A 2 63.32 -14.24 18.60
N ARG A 3 62.24 -13.64 18.16
CA ARG A 3 60.86 -14.14 18.01
C ARG A 3 60.73 -15.00 16.73
N PRO A 4 59.90 -16.06 16.71
CA PRO A 4 59.75 -16.91 15.52
C PRO A 4 58.92 -16.19 14.44
N GLU A 5 59.44 -16.13 13.22
CA GLU A 5 58.65 -15.79 12.03
C GLU A 5 58.06 -17.07 11.42
N ARG A 6 56.74 -17.10 11.30
CA ARG A 6 55.96 -17.94 10.37
C ARG A 6 54.92 -17.01 9.74
N PRO A 7 54.39 -17.30 8.54
CA PRO A 7 54.94 -18.05 7.42
C PRO A 7 54.93 -17.21 6.12
N GLU A 8 55.85 -17.47 5.20
CA GLU A 8 55.74 -16.96 3.84
C GLU A 8 54.56 -17.62 3.11
N SER A 9 53.79 -16.73 2.50
CA SER A 9 52.64 -16.93 1.65
C SER A 9 53.00 -17.77 0.43
N ASP A 10 52.48 -19.00 0.35
CA ASP A 10 52.39 -19.74 -0.91
C ASP A 10 50.95 -19.65 -1.43
N ALA A 11 50.85 -19.07 -2.62
CA ALA A 11 49.63 -18.79 -3.33
C ALA A 11 49.06 -20.07 -3.97
N ALA A 12 47.77 -20.34 -3.77
CA ALA A 12 46.85 -20.83 -4.79
C ALA A 12 45.47 -21.05 -4.17
N GLU A 13 44.59 -20.07 -4.34
CA GLU A 13 43.15 -20.33 -4.40
C GLU A 13 42.90 -21.33 -5.54
N PRO A 14 42.34 -22.53 -5.30
CA PRO A 14 41.66 -23.23 -6.36
C PRO A 14 40.38 -22.46 -6.67
N ALA A 15 40.31 -22.03 -7.93
CA ALA A 15 39.17 -21.38 -8.54
C ALA A 15 37.85 -22.12 -8.23
N ALA A 16 36.82 -21.32 -8.06
CA ALA A 16 35.43 -21.72 -8.03
C ALA A 16 35.09 -22.61 -9.23
N ASP A 17 34.61 -23.82 -8.95
CA ASP A 17 33.79 -24.57 -9.89
C ASP A 17 32.33 -24.23 -9.56
N GLU A 18 31.75 -23.41 -10.42
CA GLU A 18 30.34 -23.04 -10.46
C GLU A 18 29.46 -24.29 -10.57
N ALA A 19 28.96 -24.80 -9.45
CA ALA A 19 27.72 -25.56 -9.46
C ALA A 19 26.57 -24.55 -9.52
N GLU A 20 26.28 -24.05 -10.73
CA GLU A 20 25.06 -23.31 -11.01
C GLU A 20 23.87 -24.28 -10.79
N PRO A 21 22.99 -24.08 -9.79
CA PRO A 21 21.76 -24.85 -9.74
C PRO A 21 20.89 -24.41 -10.91
N GLU A 22 20.59 -25.31 -11.83
CA GLU A 22 19.57 -25.10 -12.86
C GLU A 22 18.30 -24.53 -12.20
N PRO A 23 17.79 -23.37 -12.62
CA PRO A 23 16.52 -22.88 -12.09
C PRO A 23 15.43 -23.85 -12.56
N SER A 24 14.94 -24.67 -11.61
CA SER A 24 13.70 -25.41 -11.78
C SER A 24 12.59 -24.37 -11.95
N ALA A 25 12.23 -24.09 -13.20
CA ALA A 25 11.11 -23.22 -13.52
C ALA A 25 9.86 -23.78 -12.81
N PRO A 26 9.11 -22.97 -12.03
CA PRO A 26 7.82 -23.40 -11.53
C PRO A 26 6.91 -23.70 -12.74
N PRO A 27 6.08 -24.75 -12.69
CA PRO A 27 5.06 -24.94 -13.72
C PRO A 27 4.14 -23.73 -13.71
N ALA A 28 4.09 -23.02 -14.83
CA ALA A 28 3.03 -22.07 -15.12
C ALA A 28 1.76 -22.88 -15.36
N GLU A 29 0.75 -22.79 -14.50
CA GLU A 29 -0.66 -23.03 -14.84
C GLU A 29 -1.58 -22.74 -13.64
N ALA A 30 -2.30 -21.61 -13.71
CA ALA A 30 -3.74 -21.49 -13.43
C ALA A 30 -4.16 -20.01 -13.38
N GLU A 31 -4.39 -19.42 -14.56
CA GLU A 31 -5.39 -18.36 -14.69
C GLU A 31 -6.80 -19.03 -14.80
N PRO A 32 -7.93 -18.32 -14.74
CA PRO A 32 -8.64 -17.91 -13.53
C PRO A 32 -10.07 -18.47 -13.50
N ALA A 33 -10.50 -19.13 -12.43
CA ALA A 33 -11.93 -19.39 -12.22
C ALA A 33 -12.54 -18.23 -11.42
N ARG A 34 -12.89 -17.14 -12.11
CA ARG A 34 -13.90 -16.20 -11.59
C ARG A 34 -15.26 -16.87 -11.66
N GLU A 35 -15.58 -17.72 -10.69
CA GLU A 35 -16.97 -18.04 -10.38
C GLU A 35 -17.57 -16.84 -9.65
N ARG A 36 -18.01 -15.85 -10.43
CA ARG A 36 -18.99 -14.87 -9.98
C ARG A 36 -20.36 -15.48 -10.20
N GLU A 37 -20.92 -16.10 -9.17
CA GLU A 37 -22.36 -16.19 -9.00
C GLU A 37 -22.65 -16.23 -7.50
N PRO A 38 -23.29 -15.17 -6.98
CA PRO A 38 -24.61 -15.46 -6.46
C PRO A 38 -25.64 -14.58 -7.14
N GLU A 39 -26.54 -15.25 -7.86
CA GLU A 39 -27.87 -14.76 -8.19
C GLU A 39 -28.62 -14.48 -6.89
N ALA A 40 -28.59 -13.23 -6.44
CA ALA A 40 -29.48 -12.74 -5.39
C ALA A 40 -30.60 -11.94 -6.07
N VAL A 41 -31.64 -12.64 -6.51
CA VAL A 41 -32.95 -12.04 -6.77
C VAL A 41 -33.42 -11.34 -5.49
N PRO A 42 -33.60 -10.01 -5.46
CA PRO A 42 -34.30 -9.39 -4.35
C PRO A 42 -35.78 -9.76 -4.50
N ALA A 43 -36.26 -10.64 -3.63
CA ALA A 43 -37.68 -10.83 -3.42
C ALA A 43 -38.27 -9.50 -2.92
N ALA A 44 -38.82 -8.73 -3.84
CA ALA A 44 -39.60 -7.54 -3.59
C ALA A 44 -40.93 -7.92 -2.93
N VAL A 45 -41.00 -7.79 -1.59
CA VAL A 45 -42.22 -7.55 -0.80
C VAL A 45 -41.75 -7.19 0.61
N ALA A 46 -42.07 -6.03 1.19
CA ALA A 46 -43.39 -5.44 1.24
C ALA A 46 -43.33 -3.92 1.25
N ALA A 47 -44.17 -3.32 0.42
CA ALA A 47 -44.72 -2.00 0.64
C ALA A 47 -45.29 -1.93 2.07
N ARG A 48 -44.75 -1.02 2.89
CA ARG A 48 -45.56 -0.33 3.88
C ARG A 48 -45.77 1.07 3.33
N GLU A 49 -46.94 1.26 2.73
CA GLU A 49 -47.57 2.56 2.57
C GLU A 49 -47.47 3.31 3.90
N ALA A 50 -46.65 4.35 3.94
CA ALA A 50 -46.73 5.37 4.95
C ALA A 50 -47.70 6.44 4.43
N ASP A 51 -49.00 6.13 4.48
CA ASP A 51 -50.02 7.17 4.41
C ASP A 51 -50.11 7.78 5.82
N ALA A 52 -49.60 9.00 5.97
CA ALA A 52 -49.93 9.88 7.08
C ALA A 52 -49.85 11.34 6.59
N PRO A 53 -50.78 12.20 7.04
CA PRO A 53 -51.27 13.35 6.30
C PRO A 53 -50.31 14.54 6.28
N ALA A 54 -50.42 15.34 5.22
CA ALA A 54 -49.78 16.64 5.10
C ALA A 54 -50.43 17.66 6.06
N GLU A 55 -49.63 18.20 6.99
CA GLU A 55 -49.95 19.40 7.77
C GLU A 55 -48.65 20.23 7.97
N PRO A 56 -48.77 21.54 8.23
CA PRO A 56 -48.83 22.64 7.28
C PRO A 56 -47.45 23.27 7.04
N ALA A 57 -47.35 24.11 6.00
CA ALA A 57 -46.14 24.86 5.65
C ALA A 57 -45.60 25.65 6.85
N ALA A 58 -44.53 25.15 7.46
CA ALA A 58 -43.67 25.94 8.33
C ALA A 58 -42.95 26.95 7.44
N GLU A 59 -43.18 28.23 7.74
CA GLU A 59 -42.50 29.37 7.16
C GLU A 59 -40.98 29.10 7.19
N ALA A 60 -40.37 29.03 6.00
CA ALA A 60 -38.98 28.65 5.87
C ALA A 60 -38.09 29.72 6.52
N GLU A 61 -37.57 29.43 7.71
CA GLU A 61 -36.38 30.10 8.24
C GLU A 61 -35.28 30.04 7.16
N PRO A 62 -34.47 31.10 7.00
CA PRO A 62 -33.39 31.08 6.02
C PRO A 62 -32.53 29.82 6.26
N PRO A 63 -32.14 29.09 5.21
CA PRO A 63 -31.39 27.86 5.39
C PRO A 63 -30.14 28.21 6.19
N ALA A 64 -29.99 27.58 7.36
CA ALA A 64 -28.73 27.60 8.06
C ALA A 64 -27.65 27.23 7.05
N ASP A 65 -26.58 28.04 7.00
CA ASP A 65 -25.44 27.84 6.12
C ASP A 65 -24.86 26.45 6.45
N VAL A 66 -25.30 25.44 5.69
CA VAL A 66 -24.87 24.06 5.83
C VAL A 66 -23.46 24.01 5.30
N VAL A 67 -22.50 24.21 6.21
CA VAL A 67 -21.09 23.97 5.91
C VAL A 67 -20.96 22.51 5.51
N ALA A 68 -20.72 22.26 4.22
CA ALA A 68 -20.47 20.92 3.73
C ALA A 68 -19.25 20.36 4.45
N LEU A 69 -19.47 19.40 5.34
CA LEU A 69 -18.39 18.69 5.99
C LEU A 69 -17.74 17.79 4.93
N GLU A 70 -16.52 18.10 4.52
CA GLU A 70 -15.73 17.23 3.65
C GLU A 70 -15.55 15.89 4.37
N VAL A 71 -16.15 14.84 3.82
CA VAL A 71 -16.04 13.49 4.37
C VAL A 71 -14.63 13.02 4.12
N ALA A 72 -13.88 12.77 5.20
CA ALA A 72 -12.55 12.21 5.09
C ALA A 72 -12.61 10.87 4.33
N PRO A 73 -11.66 10.62 3.42
CA PRO A 73 -11.60 9.38 2.65
C PRO A 73 -11.47 8.18 3.60
N ALA A 74 -12.10 7.07 3.23
CA ALA A 74 -12.00 5.84 4.01
C ALA A 74 -10.53 5.39 4.15
N PRO A 75 -10.15 4.82 5.31
CA PRO A 75 -8.78 4.39 5.54
C PRO A 75 -8.43 3.22 4.61
N ARG A 76 -7.20 3.23 4.10
CA ARG A 76 -6.72 2.33 3.04
C ARG A 76 -5.43 1.63 3.44
N ARG A 77 -5.21 0.41 2.91
CA ARG A 77 -3.89 -0.24 2.96
C ARG A 77 -3.03 0.17 1.76
N TRP A 78 -1.74 0.35 2.00
CA TRP A 78 -0.75 0.77 1.00
C TRP A 78 0.27 -0.33 0.74
N ASN A 79 0.74 -0.45 -0.50
CA ASN A 79 1.81 -1.37 -0.83
C ASN A 79 3.16 -0.63 -0.82
N VAL A 80 4.13 -1.11 -0.05
CA VAL A 80 5.46 -0.47 0.08
C VAL A 80 6.17 -0.41 -1.27
N TRP A 81 6.08 -1.45 -2.09
CA TRP A 81 6.73 -1.49 -3.40
C TRP A 81 6.15 -0.45 -4.37
N ASP A 82 4.84 -0.21 -4.30
CA ASP A 82 4.20 0.87 -5.06
C ASP A 82 4.68 2.24 -4.60
N LEU A 83 4.81 2.45 -3.29
CA LEU A 83 5.32 3.70 -2.74
C LEU A 83 6.79 3.95 -3.13
N GLU A 84 7.64 2.91 -3.09
CA GLU A 84 9.03 2.99 -3.56
C GLU A 84 9.11 3.35 -5.03
N ARG A 85 8.26 2.72 -5.86
CA ARG A 85 8.19 3.02 -7.29
C ARG A 85 7.78 4.47 -7.53
N LEU A 86 6.72 4.93 -6.89
CA LEU A 86 6.22 6.30 -7.02
C LEU A 86 7.25 7.34 -6.53
N ALA A 87 7.93 7.05 -5.42
CA ALA A 87 8.99 7.91 -4.91
C ALA A 87 10.15 8.02 -5.91
N ARG A 88 10.59 6.90 -6.49
CA ARG A 88 11.65 6.88 -7.52
C ARG A 88 11.24 7.64 -8.79
N GLU A 89 9.99 7.50 -9.22
CA GLU A 89 9.46 8.17 -10.42
C GLU A 89 9.40 9.69 -10.28
N ARG A 90 9.24 10.22 -9.06
CA ARG A 90 9.18 11.66 -8.79
C ARG A 90 10.37 12.21 -8.02
N SER A 91 11.44 11.42 -7.88
CA SER A 91 12.69 11.87 -7.25
C SER A 91 13.32 13.02 -8.02
N GLY A 92 14.03 13.89 -7.31
CA GLY A 92 14.76 15.03 -7.86
C GLY A 92 13.98 16.34 -7.87
N VAL A 93 12.70 16.34 -7.46
CA VAL A 93 11.91 17.58 -7.29
C VAL A 93 12.28 18.28 -5.99
N ASP A 94 12.42 17.52 -4.90
CA ASP A 94 12.81 18.02 -3.58
C ASP A 94 13.73 17.00 -2.90
N PRO A 95 15.07 17.23 -2.87
CA PRO A 95 16.01 16.26 -2.34
C PRO A 95 15.83 15.98 -0.85
N ALA A 96 15.33 16.96 -0.08
CA ALA A 96 15.09 16.76 1.35
C ALA A 96 13.90 15.81 1.58
N ARG A 97 12.83 15.98 0.79
CA ARG A 97 11.68 15.06 0.80
C ARG A 97 12.04 13.68 0.28
N ASP A 98 12.91 13.58 -0.72
CA ASP A 98 13.36 12.30 -1.25
C ASP A 98 14.16 11.50 -0.23
N GLU A 99 15.07 12.16 0.51
CA GLU A 99 15.79 11.54 1.62
C GLU A 99 14.84 11.09 2.74
N GLU A 100 13.92 11.96 3.17
CA GLU A 100 12.91 11.62 4.19
C GLU A 100 12.11 10.37 3.80
N ARG A 101 11.58 10.33 2.56
CA ARG A 101 10.83 9.18 2.06
C ARG A 101 11.68 7.93 1.98
N THR A 102 12.96 8.05 1.64
CA THR A 102 13.89 6.91 1.64
C THR A 102 14.00 6.29 3.03
N PHE A 103 14.15 7.12 4.08
CA PHE A 103 14.17 6.62 5.45
C PHE A 103 12.84 6.03 5.89
N LEU A 104 11.71 6.65 5.52
CA LEU A 104 10.38 6.12 5.82
C LEU A 104 10.15 4.77 5.17
N LEU A 105 10.52 4.59 3.90
CA LEU A 105 10.39 3.31 3.19
C LEU A 105 11.20 2.19 3.85
N LEU A 106 12.42 2.51 4.32
CA LEU A 106 13.24 1.57 5.08
C LEU A 106 12.60 1.11 6.40
N TYR A 107 11.83 1.98 7.05
CA TYR A 107 11.09 1.65 8.27
C TYR A 107 9.79 0.88 7.95
N LEU A 108 9.02 1.34 6.96
CA LEU A 108 7.73 0.77 6.57
C LEU A 108 7.85 -0.69 6.12
N ARG A 109 8.96 -1.08 5.48
CA ARG A 109 9.19 -2.46 5.06
C ARG A 109 9.15 -3.47 6.21
N GLU A 110 9.48 -3.06 7.43
CA GLU A 110 9.48 -3.95 8.60
C GLU A 110 8.05 -4.28 9.08
N PHE A 111 7.06 -3.48 8.67
CA PHE A 111 5.65 -3.65 9.02
C PHE A 111 4.82 -4.23 7.88
N ALA A 112 5.38 -4.30 6.68
CA ALA A 112 4.70 -4.87 5.53
C ALA A 112 4.61 -6.39 5.66
N ASP A 113 3.48 -6.95 5.24
CA ASP A 113 3.35 -8.39 5.09
C ASP A 113 4.16 -8.91 3.89
N ALA A 114 4.16 -10.23 3.65
CA ALA A 114 4.87 -10.84 2.53
C ALA A 114 4.41 -10.33 1.15
N SER A 115 3.22 -9.73 1.06
CA SER A 115 2.72 -9.09 -0.17
C SER A 115 3.11 -7.62 -0.28
N GLY A 116 3.81 -7.06 0.71
CA GLY A 116 4.19 -5.66 0.77
C GLY A 116 3.10 -4.74 1.30
N LEU A 117 1.97 -5.26 1.79
CA LEU A 117 0.85 -4.43 2.26
C LEU A 117 1.06 -3.99 3.71
N LEU A 118 0.98 -2.68 3.93
CA LEU A 118 1.02 -2.08 5.27
C LEU A 118 -0.31 -2.29 6.02
N PRO A 119 -0.27 -2.37 7.36
CA PRO A 119 -1.44 -2.25 8.20
C PRO A 119 -2.18 -0.93 7.95
N VAL A 120 -3.50 -0.94 8.14
CA VAL A 120 -4.35 0.24 7.87
C VAL A 120 -4.01 1.44 8.77
N ASP A 121 -3.44 1.20 9.96
CA ASP A 121 -3.02 2.26 10.88
C ASP A 121 -1.93 3.18 10.30
N PHE A 122 -1.20 2.71 9.27
CA PHE A 122 -0.21 3.52 8.55
C PHE A 122 -0.81 4.42 7.47
N ASP A 123 -2.10 4.33 7.16
CA ASP A 123 -2.74 5.15 6.13
C ASP A 123 -2.48 6.65 6.34
N GLY A 124 -2.63 7.12 7.57
CA GLY A 124 -2.42 8.53 7.92
C GLY A 124 -0.97 8.99 7.67
N LEU A 125 0.01 8.17 8.06
CA LEU A 125 1.42 8.46 7.82
C LEU A 125 1.73 8.47 6.32
N VAL A 126 1.24 7.47 5.57
CA VAL A 126 1.48 7.40 4.13
C VAL A 126 0.88 8.60 3.40
N ARG A 127 -0.33 9.02 3.76
CA ARG A 127 -0.97 10.21 3.18
C ARG A 127 -0.23 11.50 3.51
N GLU A 128 0.33 11.61 4.70
CA GLU A 128 1.09 12.80 5.13
C GLU A 128 2.43 12.90 4.37
N SER A 129 3.20 11.81 4.31
CA SER A 129 4.56 11.85 3.76
C SER A 129 4.64 11.57 2.24
N PHE A 130 3.66 10.84 1.69
CA PHE A 130 3.61 10.46 0.27
C PHE A 130 2.37 11.04 -0.46
N GLY A 131 1.56 11.88 0.19
CA GLY A 131 0.28 12.36 -0.35
C GLY A 131 0.38 13.05 -1.72
N ASP A 132 1.45 13.79 -1.94
CA ASP A 132 1.73 14.41 -3.24
C ASP A 132 1.99 13.37 -4.34
N LEU A 133 2.53 12.19 -4.00
CA LEU A 133 2.81 11.10 -4.93
C LEU A 133 1.56 10.27 -5.27
N VAL A 134 0.75 9.96 -4.26
CA VAL A 134 -0.41 9.05 -4.38
C VAL A 134 -1.71 9.75 -4.79
N GLY A 135 -1.71 11.09 -4.84
CA GLY A 135 -2.87 11.91 -5.10
C GLY A 135 -3.68 12.16 -3.83
N ALA A 136 -3.92 13.43 -3.53
CA ALA A 136 -4.88 13.82 -2.50
C ALA A 136 -6.29 13.41 -2.97
N VAL A 137 -6.80 12.32 -2.42
CA VAL A 137 -8.21 11.93 -2.49
C VAL A 137 -8.90 12.44 -1.24
#